data_AF-A0A0G0MRQ7-F1
#
_entry.id   AF-A0A0G0MRQ7-F1
#
_cell.length_a   1.000
_cell.length_b   1.000
_cell.length_c   1.000
_cell.angle_alpha   90.00
_cell.angle_beta   90.00
_cell.angle_gamma   90.00
#
_symmetry.space_group_name_H-M   'P 1'
#
loop_
_entity.id
_entity.type
_entity.pdbx_description
1 polymer ?
#
loop_
_entity_poly.entity_id
_entity_poly.type
_entity_poly.pdbx_seq_one_letter_code
_entity_poly.pdbx_strand_id
1 'polypeptide(L)' 'MNSYYLTLVLKPDMEEKVRKELLEGLKKKFDKVIKEDLWGLRDLAYPIKKQTKG' A
#
# COMPACT_ATOMS: atom_id res chain seq x y z
N MET A 1 -2.26 0.40 -25.00
CA MET A 1 -2.74 0.84 -23.68
C MET A 1 -2.07 -0.05 -22.66
N ASN A 2 -1.25 0.49 -21.77
CA ASN A 2 -0.38 -0.31 -20.91
C ASN A 2 -1.04 -0.55 -19.54
N SER A 3 -0.84 -1.75 -19.00
CA SER A 3 -1.31 -2.12 -17.67
C SER A 3 -0.15 -2.13 -16.69
N TYR A 4 -0.30 -1.42 -15.57
CA TYR A 4 0.74 -1.30 -14.55
C TYR A 4 0.25 -1.87 -13.22
N TYR A 5 1.17 -2.49 -12.48
CA TYR A 5 0.93 -2.96 -11.12
C TYR A 5 1.72 -2.10 -10.14
N LEU A 6 1.02 -1.40 -9.25
CA LEU A 6 1.63 -0.60 -8.19
C LEU A 6 1.48 -1.34 -6.86
N THR A 7 2.59 -1.68 -6.23
CA THR A 7 2.60 -2.28 -4.87
C THR A 7 3.26 -1.29 -3.91
N LEU A 8 2.55 -0.93 -2.84
CA LEU A 8 3.03 -0.01 -1.81
C LEU A 8 3.06 -0.73 -0.46
N VAL A 9 4.22 -0.70 0.20
CA VAL A 9 4.38 -1.18 1.58
C VAL A 9 4.27 0.03 2.51
N LEU A 10 3.36 -0.07 3.48
CA LEU A 10 3.11 0.99 4.46
C LEU A 10 3.77 0.61 5.78
N LYS A 11 4.14 1.62 6.58
CA LYS A 11 4.68 1.38 7.92
C LYS A 11 3.62 0.69 8.80
N PRO A 12 3.98 -0.30 9.63
CA PRO A 12 3.04 -1.00 10.51
C PRO A 12 2.54 -0.11 11.65
N ASP A 13 3.26 0.97 12.00
CA ASP A 13 2.87 1.95 13.02
C ASP A 13 1.84 2.99 12.54
N MET A 14 1.25 2.84 11.35
CA MET A 14 0.21 3.78 10.87
C MET A 14 -1.18 3.37 11.34
N GLU A 15 -1.91 4.33 11.94
CA GLU A 15 -3.33 4.18 12.27
C GLU A 15 -4.18 3.86 11.03
N GLU A 16 -5.18 2.99 11.20
CA GLU A 16 -6.08 2.54 10.12
C GLU A 16 -6.79 3.69 9.39
N LYS A 17 -7.06 4.80 10.08
CA LYS A 17 -7.67 6.00 9.49
C LYS A 17 -6.76 6.65 8.45
N VAL A 18 -5.49 6.86 8.83
CA VAL A 18 -4.47 7.45 7.95
C VAL A 18 -4.19 6.53 6.76
N ARG A 19 -4.21 5.20 6.97
CA ARG A 19 -4.05 4.21 5.91
C ARG A 19 -5.13 4.34 4.83
N LYS A 20 -6.40 4.50 5.23
CA LYS A 20 -7.53 4.65 4.31
C LYS A 20 -7.49 5.98 3.56
N GLU A 21 -7.18 7.08 4.22
CA GLU A 21 -7.06 8.40 3.58
C GLU A 21 -5.96 8.43 2.50
N LEU A 22 -4.80 7.81 2.77
CA LEU A 22 -3.73 7.70 1.78
C LEU A 22 -4.13 6.85 0.57
N LEU A 23 -4.82 5.73 0.81
CA LEU A 23 -5.37 4.89 -0.25
C LEU A 23 -6.38 5.65 -1.12
N GLU A 24 -7.30 6.41 -0.51
CA GLU A 24 -8.26 7.23 -1.24
C GLU A 24 -7.58 8.37 -2.03
N GLY A 25 -6.57 9.02 -1.44
CA GLY A 25 -5.77 10.04 -2.12
C GLY A 25 -4.99 9.49 -3.31
N LEU A 26 -4.51 8.26 -3.22
CA LEU A 26 -3.84 7.56 -4.33
C LEU A 26 -4.84 7.18 -5.43
N LYS A 27 -6.00 6.61 -5.09
CA LYS A 27 -7.04 6.25 -6.08
C LYS A 27 -7.46 7.43 -6.95
N LYS A 28 -7.62 8.62 -6.35
CA LYS A 28 -8.00 9.85 -7.09
C LYS A 28 -6.98 10.29 -8.14
N LYS A 29 -5.72 9.83 -8.05
CA LYS A 29 -4.67 10.16 -9.03
C LYS A 29 -4.57 9.17 -10.20
N PHE A 30 -5.30 8.05 -10.16
CA PHE A 30 -5.28 7.03 -11.20
C PHE A 30 -6.62 6.97 -11.94
N ASP A 31 -6.56 6.90 -13.28
CA ASP A 31 -7.73 6.95 -14.15
C ASP A 31 -8.63 5.71 -14.03
N LYS A 32 -8.01 4.51 -14.00
CA LYS A 32 -8.75 3.24 -14.02
C LYS A 32 -8.06 2.18 -13.16
N VAL A 33 -8.64 1.93 -11.98
CA VAL A 33 -8.21 0.84 -11.09
C VAL A 33 -8.86 -0.46 -11.55
N ILE A 34 -8.05 -1.40 -12.03
CA ILE A 34 -8.54 -2.69 -12.56
C ILE A 34 -8.70 -3.73 -11.43
N LYS A 35 -7.82 -3.68 -10.42
CA LYS A 35 -7.84 -4.60 -9.29
C LYS A 35 -7.27 -3.95 -8.05
N GLU A 36 -7.91 -4.19 -6.90
CA GLU A 36 -7.42 -3.81 -5.59
C GLU A 36 -7.15 -5.07 -4.76
N ASP A 37 -5.96 -5.13 -4.15
CA ASP A 37 -5.53 -6.26 -3.34
C ASP A 37 -4.93 -5.72 -2.03
N LEU A 38 -5.56 -6.02 -0.89
CA LEU A 38 -5.15 -5.53 0.42
C LEU A 38 -4.52 -6.67 1.21
N TRP A 39 -3.20 -6.61 1.42
CA TRP A 39 -2.42 -7.73 1.98
C TRP A 39 -2.27 -7.74 3.50
N GLY A 40 -2.86 -6.77 4.21
CA GLY A 40 -2.81 -6.70 5.67
C GLY A 40 -1.43 -6.31 6.18
N LEU A 41 -0.96 -7.00 7.21
CA LEU A 41 0.32 -6.79 7.87
C LEU A 41 1.11 -8.10 7.69
N ARG A 42 2.24 -8.05 6.97
CA ARG A 42 3.08 -9.20 6.66
C ARG A 42 4.49 -9.00 7.20
N ASP A 43 5.13 -10.10 7.59
CA ASP A 43 6.55 -10.08 7.90
C ASP A 43 7.34 -9.89 6.59
N LEU A 44 8.20 -8.88 6.57
CA LEU A 44 9.08 -8.59 5.45
C LEU A 44 10.30 -9.51 5.53
N ALA A 45 10.63 -10.18 4.43
CA ALA A 45 11.79 -11.09 4.36
C ALA A 45 13.13 -10.39 4.68
N TYR A 46 13.17 -9.06 4.57
CA TYR A 46 14.31 -8.23 4.93
C TYR A 46 13.85 -6.88 5.52
N PRO A 47 14.64 -6.27 6.42
CA PRO A 47 14.24 -5.02 7.07
C PRO A 47 14.27 -3.84 6.09
N ILE A 48 13.12 -3.21 5.86
CA ILE A 48 13.01 -1.95 5.11
C ILE A 48 12.93 -0.82 6.13
N LYS A 49 13.89 0.13 6.10
CA LYS A 49 13.97 1.23 7.08
C LYS A 49 13.90 0.76 8.55
N LYS A 50 14.55 -0.36 8.87
CA LYS A 50 14.55 -1.02 10.19
C LYS A 50 13.19 -1.58 10.65
N GLN A 51 12.19 -1.65 9.76
CA GLN A 51 10.92 -2.31 10.04
C GLN A 51 10.93 -3.70 9.40
N THR A 52 10.62 -4.71 10.22
CA THR A 52 10.53 -6.12 9.83
C THR A 52 9.11 -6.53 9.45
N LYS A 53 8.14 -5.62 9.56
CA LYS A 53 6.73 -5.84 9.28
C LYS A 53 6.18 -4.69 8.42
N GLY A 54 5.28 -4.98 7.48
CA GLY A 54 4.68 -3.99 6.57
C GLY A 54 3.54 -4.52 5.72
#